data_AF-A0A8I2B6X3-F1
#
_entry.id   AF-A0A8I2B6X3-F1
#
_cell.length_a   1.000
_cell.length_b   1.000
_cell.length_c   1.000
_cell.angle_alpha   90.00
_cell.angle_beta   90.00
_cell.angle_gamma   90.00
#
_symmetry.space_group_name_H-M   'P 1'
#
loop_
_entity.id
_entity.type
_entity.pdbx_description
1 polymer ?
#
loop_
_entity_poly.entity_id
_entity_poly.type
_entity_poly.pdbx_seq_one_letter_code
_entity_poly.pdbx_strand_id
1 'polypeptide(L)'
;MKTCCLCEASAGIPFQQIDGRHCWRCQHCQATWLDSQHHLCAQAELAEYQLHENNLHDSGYLDFLTRISEPLQNRLQPGAEGLDFGCGPGPLLAQMLEEAGFRMHKYDPY
;
A
#
# COMPACT_ATOMS: atom_id res chain seq x y z
N MET A 1 1.13 -7.66 20.12
CA MET A 1 2.63 -7.68 20.15
C MET A 1 3.16 -6.31 20.55
N LYS A 2 4.07 -6.20 21.54
CA LYS A 2 4.64 -4.91 22.01
C LYS A 2 5.84 -4.41 21.20
N THR A 3 6.41 -5.27 20.36
CA THR A 3 7.51 -4.93 19.44
C THR A 3 6.95 -4.16 18.26
N CYS A 4 7.57 -3.03 17.92
CA CYS A 4 7.15 -2.19 16.81
C CYS A 4 7.44 -2.88 15.46
N CYS A 5 6.47 -2.90 14.54
CA CYS A 5 6.64 -3.46 13.20
C CYS A 5 7.55 -2.64 12.26
N LEU A 6 7.94 -1.42 12.66
CA LEU A 6 8.73 -0.52 11.84
C LEU A 6 10.18 -0.40 12.31
N CYS A 7 10.39 -0.04 13.58
CA CYS A 7 11.73 0.16 14.14
C CYS A 7 12.20 -0.99 15.04
N GLU A 8 11.39 -2.05 15.18
CA GLU A 8 11.69 -3.27 15.95
C GLU A 8 11.94 -3.07 17.45
N ALA A 9 11.84 -1.83 17.95
CA ALA A 9 11.97 -1.54 19.36
C ALA A 9 10.81 -2.15 20.16
N SER A 10 11.11 -2.73 21.32
CA SER A 10 10.12 -3.21 22.30
C SER A 10 9.54 -2.05 23.11
N ALA A 11 8.93 -1.09 22.42
CA ALA A 11 8.49 0.20 22.97
C ALA A 11 7.01 0.50 22.65
N GLY A 12 6.19 -0.53 22.40
CA GLY A 12 4.76 -0.40 22.16
C GLY A 12 3.97 -0.10 23.44
N ILE A 13 3.20 0.98 23.42
CA ILE A 13 2.23 1.35 24.46
C ILE A 13 0.81 1.33 23.90
N PRO A 14 -0.23 1.04 24.71
CA PRO A 14 -1.62 1.22 24.28
C PRO A 14 -1.83 2.67 23.84
N PHE A 15 -2.52 2.87 22.70
CA PHE A 15 -2.71 4.19 22.13
C PHE A 15 -4.18 4.55 22.01
N GLN A 16 -4.95 3.78 21.23
CA GLN A 16 -6.35 4.04 20.96
C GLN A 16 -7.12 2.74 20.79
N GLN A 17 -8.44 2.83 20.90
CA GLN A 17 -9.37 1.77 20.52
C GLN A 17 -10.33 2.33 19.46
N ILE A 18 -10.40 1.66 18.30
CA ILE A 18 -11.23 2.08 17.17
C ILE A 18 -12.14 0.91 16.79
N ASP A 19 -13.46 1.11 16.93
CA ASP A 19 -14.48 0.08 16.70
C ASP A 19 -14.18 -1.23 17.45
N GLY A 20 -13.80 -1.11 18.72
CA GLY A 20 -13.44 -2.26 19.56
C GLY A 20 -12.02 -2.79 19.34
N ARG A 21 -11.30 -2.36 18.30
CA ARG A 21 -9.94 -2.84 17.98
C ARG A 21 -8.87 -2.00 18.66
N HIS A 22 -7.90 -2.66 19.28
CA HIS A 22 -6.81 -2.00 20.00
C HIS A 22 -5.64 -1.65 19.08
N CYS A 23 -5.16 -0.42 19.20
CA CYS A 23 -3.97 0.08 18.51
C CYS A 23 -2.85 0.38 19.51
N TRP A 24 -1.62 0.07 19.10
CA TRP A 24 -0.39 0.36 19.81
C TRP A 24 0.33 1.56 19.19
N ARG A 25 1.12 2.29 19.98
CA ARG A 25 2.03 3.35 19.54
C ARG A 25 3.45 3.04 20.00
N CYS A 26 4.43 3.21 19.13
CA CYS A 26 5.84 3.09 19.50
C CYS A 26 6.30 4.39 20.13
N GLN A 27 6.88 4.33 21.32
CA GLN A 27 7.47 5.52 21.96
C GLN A 27 8.76 6.00 21.27
N HIS A 28 9.41 5.17 20.47
CA HIS A 28 10.65 5.50 19.76
C HIS A 28 10.38 6.16 18.40
N CYS A 29 9.74 5.45 17.47
CA CYS A 29 9.53 5.93 16.10
C CYS A 29 8.14 6.48 15.83
N GLN A 30 7.25 6.52 16.84
CA GLN A 30 5.88 7.04 16.74
C GLN A 30 4.95 6.28 15.78
N ALA A 31 5.34 5.12 15.26
CA ALA A 31 4.46 4.26 14.45
C ALA A 31 3.22 3.84 15.27
N THR A 32 2.06 3.83 14.62
CA THR A 32 0.82 3.27 15.17
C THR A 32 0.50 1.98 14.43
N TRP A 33 0.19 0.90 15.14
CA TRP A 33 -0.20 -0.36 14.51
C TRP A 33 -1.33 -1.04 15.27
N LEU A 34 -2.13 -1.80 14.53
CA LEU A 34 -3.22 -2.62 15.05
C LEU A 34 -2.66 -3.83 15.81
N ASP A 35 -3.29 -4.21 16.94
CA ASP A 35 -2.96 -5.47 17.61
C ASP A 35 -3.16 -6.66 16.66
N SER A 36 -2.18 -7.57 16.62
CA SER A 36 -2.18 -8.75 15.76
C SER A 36 -3.37 -9.68 15.98
N GLN A 37 -3.99 -9.67 17.17
CA GLN A 37 -5.22 -10.43 17.40
C GLN A 37 -6.42 -9.95 16.57
N HIS A 38 -6.35 -8.73 16.02
CA HIS A 38 -7.39 -8.13 15.20
C HIS A 38 -7.07 -8.18 13.70
N HIS A 39 -5.96 -8.82 13.31
CA HIS A 39 -5.63 -9.00 11.89
C HIS A 39 -6.57 -10.02 11.26
N LEU A 40 -6.95 -9.76 10.02
CA LEU A 40 -7.75 -10.70 9.23
C LEU A 40 -6.91 -11.93 8.88
N CYS A 41 -7.55 -13.09 8.72
CA CYS A 41 -6.91 -14.22 8.06
C CYS A 41 -6.87 -13.97 6.55
N ALA A 42 -5.98 -14.65 5.82
CA ALA A 42 -5.82 -14.47 4.37
C ALA A 42 -7.14 -14.63 3.59
N GLN A 43 -8.02 -15.55 4.01
CA GLN A 43 -9.33 -15.72 3.37
C GLN A 43 -10.24 -14.50 3.57
N ALA A 44 -10.23 -13.90 4.76
CA ALA A 44 -11.02 -12.70 5.05
C ALA A 44 -10.43 -11.45 4.41
N GLU A 45 -9.09 -11.34 4.33
CA GLU A 45 -8.43 -10.28 3.54
C GLU A 45 -8.81 -10.35 2.07
N LEU A 46 -8.77 -11.55 1.46
CA LEU A 46 -9.17 -11.73 0.06
C LEU A 46 -10.65 -11.37 -0.16
N ALA A 47 -11.53 -11.74 0.77
CA ALA A 47 -12.94 -11.40 0.68
C ALA A 47 -13.18 -9.88 0.69
N GLU A 48 -12.44 -9.13 1.51
CA GLU A 48 -12.48 -7.67 1.51
C GLU A 48 -11.88 -7.07 0.23
N TYR A 49 -10.73 -7.59 -0.22
CA TYR A 49 -10.06 -7.16 -1.45
C TYR A 49 -10.98 -7.27 -2.69
N GLN A 50 -11.81 -8.31 -2.75
CA GLN A 50 -12.77 -8.53 -3.83
C GLN A 50 -13.92 -7.50 -3.87
N LEU A 51 -14.07 -6.67 -2.82
CA LEU A 51 -15.05 -5.57 -2.81
C LEU A 51 -14.54 -4.32 -3.54
N HIS A 52 -13.28 -4.28 -3.97
CA HIS A 52 -12.74 -3.13 -4.69
C HIS A 52 -13.38 -2.94 -6.07
N GLU A 53 -13.89 -1.73 -6.31
CA GLU A 53 -14.35 -1.29 -7.63
C GLU A 53 -13.18 -0.64 -8.40
N ASN A 54 -12.50 -1.43 -9.22
CA ASN A 54 -11.37 -0.95 -10.02
C ASN A 54 -11.82 -0.41 -11.38
N ASN A 55 -12.52 0.73 -11.39
CA ASN A 55 -12.85 1.40 -12.64
C ASN A 55 -11.65 2.18 -13.20
N LEU A 56 -10.96 1.57 -14.16
CA LEU A 56 -9.78 2.15 -14.82
C LEU A 56 -10.08 3.40 -15.66
N HIS A 57 -11.35 3.67 -15.94
CA HIS A 57 -11.79 4.85 -16.69
C HIS A 57 -12.29 5.97 -15.77
N ASP A 58 -12.19 5.80 -14.44
CA ASP A 58 -12.50 6.86 -13.50
C ASP A 58 -11.46 7.97 -13.59
N SER A 59 -11.90 9.19 -13.92
CA SER A 59 -11.00 10.33 -14.07
C SER A 59 -10.33 10.72 -12.76
N GLY A 60 -11.02 10.57 -11.62
CA GLY A 60 -10.44 10.87 -10.31
C GLY A 60 -9.32 9.88 -9.96
N TYR A 61 -9.47 8.62 -10.34
CA TYR A 61 -8.44 7.60 -10.18
C TYR A 61 -7.22 7.87 -11.08
N LEU A 62 -7.45 8.25 -12.34
CA LEU A 62 -6.39 8.68 -13.26
C LEU A 62 -5.62 9.91 -12.73
N ASP A 63 -6.33 10.93 -12.26
CA ASP A 63 -5.74 12.14 -11.68
C ASP A 63 -4.92 11.80 -10.42
N PHE A 64 -5.43 10.88 -9.59
CA PHE A 64 -4.72 10.41 -8.40
C PHE A 64 -3.40 9.73 -8.73
N LEU A 65 -3.37 8.84 -9.73
CA LEU A 65 -2.15 8.15 -10.16
C LEU A 65 -1.16 9.09 -10.87
N THR A 66 -1.66 10.09 -11.59
CA THR A 66 -0.83 11.11 -12.24
C THR A 66 0.05 11.86 -11.26
N ARG A 67 -0.43 12.10 -10.03
CA ARG A 67 0.34 12.76 -8.96
C ARG A 67 1.63 12.03 -8.57
N ILE A 68 1.76 10.74 -8.87
CA ILE A 68 3.00 9.99 -8.65
C ILE A 68 3.71 9.63 -9.95
N SER A 69 2.99 9.28 -11.02
CA SER A 69 3.61 8.88 -12.27
C SER A 69 4.40 10.02 -12.92
N GLU A 70 3.86 11.23 -13.03
CA GLU A 70 4.56 12.37 -13.65
C GLU A 70 5.85 12.77 -12.90
N PRO A 71 5.85 12.91 -11.56
CA PRO A 71 7.10 13.17 -10.83
C PRO A 71 8.15 12.08 -11.02
N LEU A 72 7.76 10.81 -11.12
CA LEU A 72 8.68 9.71 -11.37
C LEU A 72 9.28 9.80 -12.78
N GLN A 73 8.46 10.02 -13.80
CA GLN A 73 8.92 10.18 -15.19
C GLN A 73 9.97 11.29 -15.32
N ASN A 74 9.79 12.39 -14.59
CA ASN A 74 10.70 13.54 -14.62
C ASN A 74 12.01 13.34 -13.83
N ARG A 75 12.05 12.38 -12.89
CA ARG A 75 13.20 12.17 -11.99
C ARG A 75 14.02 10.95 -12.35
N LEU A 76 13.38 9.95 -12.94
CA LEU A 76 14.01 8.68 -13.26
C LEU A 76 14.70 8.75 -14.62
N GLN A 77 15.80 8.04 -14.72
CA GLN A 77 16.49 7.83 -16.00
C GLN A 77 15.57 7.09 -16.99
N PRO A 78 15.61 7.44 -18.29
CA PRO A 78 14.86 6.73 -19.30
C PRO A 78 15.14 5.22 -19.28
N GLY A 79 14.09 4.39 -19.36
CA GLY A 79 14.22 2.94 -19.35
C GLY A 79 14.52 2.33 -17.98
N ALA A 80 14.36 3.08 -16.88
CA ALA A 80 14.46 2.51 -15.53
C ALA A 80 13.44 1.38 -15.31
N GLU A 81 13.79 0.48 -14.40
CA GLU A 81 12.96 -0.67 -14.05
C GLU A 81 12.29 -0.43 -12.69
N GLY A 82 11.03 -0.86 -12.54
CA GLY A 82 10.24 -0.69 -11.34
C GLY A 82 9.38 -1.90 -11.00
N LEU A 83 8.95 -1.99 -9.74
CA LEU A 83 7.98 -2.98 -9.26
C LEU A 83 6.75 -2.24 -8.72
N ASP A 84 5.59 -2.55 -9.28
CA ASP A 84 4.30 -2.14 -8.74
C ASP A 84 3.81 -3.24 -7.78
N PHE A 85 4.03 -3.02 -6.47
CA PHE A 85 3.71 -3.96 -5.41
C PHE A 85 2.35 -3.63 -4.79
N GLY A 86 1.42 -4.58 -4.81
CA GLY A 86 0.01 -4.34 -4.48
C GLY A 86 -0.72 -3.62 -5.61
N CYS A 87 -0.40 -4.00 -6.86
CA CYS A 87 -0.91 -3.33 -8.06
C CYS A 87 -2.40 -3.60 -8.34
N GLY A 88 -3.01 -4.52 -7.60
CA GLY A 88 -4.38 -4.96 -7.81
C GLY A 88 -4.59 -5.69 -9.14
N PRO A 89 -5.85 -6.00 -9.50
CA PRO A 89 -6.18 -6.71 -10.73
C PRO A 89 -6.10 -5.81 -11.98
N GLY A 90 -6.05 -4.49 -11.79
CA GLY A 90 -5.98 -3.48 -12.85
C GLY A 90 -4.80 -2.53 -12.63
N PRO A 91 -3.56 -2.94 -12.97
CA PRO A 91 -2.32 -2.24 -12.63
C PRO A 91 -2.07 -1.02 -13.52
N LEU A 92 -2.93 -0.02 -13.40
CA LEU A 92 -2.95 1.18 -14.25
C LEU A 92 -1.70 2.03 -14.07
N LEU A 93 -1.16 2.13 -12.86
CA LEU A 93 0.08 2.87 -12.61
C LEU A 93 1.24 2.26 -13.40
N ALA A 94 1.40 0.93 -13.32
CA ALA A 94 2.41 0.23 -14.12
C ALA A 94 2.20 0.45 -15.62
N GLN A 95 0.97 0.41 -16.12
CA GLN A 95 0.68 0.70 -17.53
C GLN A 95 1.09 2.13 -17.93
N MET A 96 0.72 3.15 -17.13
CA MET A 96 1.09 4.55 -17.40
C MET A 96 2.62 4.73 -17.47
N LEU A 97 3.36 4.03 -16.61
CA LEU A 97 4.82 4.07 -16.61
C LEU A 97 5.42 3.26 -17.78
N GLU A 98 4.84 2.12 -18.15
CA GLU A 98 5.22 1.36 -19.36
C GLU A 98 5.05 2.20 -20.62
N GLU A 99 3.94 2.93 -20.75
CA GLU A 99 3.67 3.86 -21.87
C GLU A 99 4.67 5.03 -21.90
N ALA A 100 5.17 5.45 -20.75
CA ALA A 100 6.24 6.45 -20.63
C ALA A 100 7.66 5.87 -20.86
N GLY A 101 7.79 4.59 -21.19
CA GLY A 101 9.06 3.95 -21.56
C GLY A 101 9.82 3.29 -20.40
N PHE A 102 9.18 3.11 -19.24
CA PHE A 102 9.74 2.35 -18.12
C PHE A 102 9.48 0.85 -18.27
N ARG A 103 10.28 0.00 -17.61
CA ARG A 103 9.99 -1.43 -17.50
C ARG A 103 9.35 -1.69 -16.15
N MET A 104 8.14 -2.23 -16.13
CA MET A 104 7.42 -2.48 -14.89
C MET A 104 7.22 -3.97 -14.64
N HIS A 105 7.55 -4.40 -13.43
CA HIS A 105 7.12 -5.66 -12.85
C HIS A 105 5.87 -5.41 -12.03
N LYS A 106 4.94 -6.36 -12.04
CA LYS A 106 3.63 -6.24 -11.40
C LYS A 106 3.53 -7.38 -10.39
N TYR A 107 3.17 -7.08 -9.15
CA TYR A 107 2.96 -8.09 -8.13
C TYR A 107 1.75 -7.73 -7.29
N ASP A 108 0.77 -8.63 -7.30
CA ASP A 108 -0.32 -8.66 -6.35
C ASP A 108 -0.52 -10.12 -5.90
N PRO A 109 -0.62 -10.40 -4.60
CA PRO A 109 -0.85 -11.76 -4.12
C PRO A 109 -2.29 -12.27 -4.35
N TYR A 110 -3.22 -11.43 -4.83
CA TYR A 110 -4.65 -11.75 -4.93
C TYR A 110 -5.28 -11.48 -6.31
#